data_AF-A0A916UE87-F1
#
_entry.id   AF-A0A916UE87-F1
#
_cell.length_a   1.000
_cell.length_b   1.000
_cell.length_c   1.000
_cell.angle_alpha   90.00
_cell.angle_beta   90.00
_cell.angle_gamma   90.00
#
_symmetry.space_group_name_H-M   'P 1'
#
loop_
_entity.id
_entity.type
_entity.pdbx_description
1 polymer ?
#
loop_
_entity_poly.entity_id
_entity_poly.type
_entity_poly.pdbx_seq_one_letter_code
_entity_poly.pdbx_strand_id
1 'polypeptide(L)'
;MGDWSTGRWVSGLAHWVEDDTAYLSVAFTWRLDDAYQLAIYYRALGLKVRAGGPGIFTRKHYLADVAEIGGSVPDALRRHNSMATIASRGCSVGCWFCIVPKMEGRSFTELPDFPVRPVLCDNNLSALSPEYQDHIVGRYQAAGVPLLDANSGFEPRTFDDAVYARWRGINRGPWRFAYDDEGDGPHVERVMQMLLDVSPRRKRVYVLIGNEPFDACMARIRRVIDWGGEPHAQPFIKLNALIKTPHVRHDWNAQLLRDVARWTNRFGWKFGPFEDYRRSAKGPAAERGQLFGANP
;
A
#
# COMPACT_ATOMS: atom_id res chain seq x y z
N MET A 1 5.96 -3.22 27.83
CA MET A 1 5.41 -3.25 26.46
C MET A 1 6.58 -3.03 25.52
N GLY A 2 6.81 -3.92 24.57
CA GLY A 2 7.92 -3.78 23.62
C GLY A 2 7.83 -2.47 22.82
N ASP A 3 8.97 -1.96 22.39
CA ASP A 3 9.04 -0.82 21.47
C ASP A 3 8.59 -1.27 20.07
N TRP A 4 7.28 -1.24 19.84
CA TRP A 4 6.69 -1.60 18.55
C TRP A 4 6.70 -0.40 17.61
N SER A 5 7.10 -0.63 16.36
CA SER A 5 7.05 0.38 15.29
C SER A 5 6.44 -0.22 14.01
N THR A 6 6.19 0.63 13.01
CA THR A 6 5.76 0.19 11.67
C THR A 6 6.92 -0.29 10.80
N GLY A 7 8.16 -0.26 11.31
CA GLY A 7 9.37 -0.66 10.58
C GLY A 7 9.70 0.23 9.38
N ARG A 8 10.70 -0.20 8.59
CA ARG A 8 11.15 0.50 7.38
C ARG A 8 10.96 -0.39 6.15
N TRP A 9 10.38 0.17 5.10
CA TRP A 9 10.24 -0.48 3.80
C TRP A 9 11.52 -0.35 2.96
N VAL A 10 11.95 -1.43 2.32
CA VAL A 10 13.13 -1.48 1.42
C VAL A 10 12.87 -0.92 0.01
N SER A 11 11.78 -0.17 -0.18
CA SER A 11 11.42 0.44 -1.47
C SER A 11 11.23 -0.53 -2.65
N GLY A 12 10.76 -1.75 -2.34
CA GLY A 12 10.22 -2.68 -3.34
C GLY A 12 11.21 -3.64 -4.00
N LEU A 13 12.45 -3.70 -3.53
CA LEU A 13 13.40 -4.76 -3.86
C LEU A 13 14.08 -5.24 -2.58
N ALA A 14 13.69 -6.41 -2.10
CA ALA A 14 14.37 -7.10 -1.02
C ALA A 14 15.30 -8.17 -1.60
N HIS A 15 16.46 -8.36 -0.98
CA HIS A 15 17.36 -9.45 -1.33
C HIS A 15 18.08 -9.98 -0.08
N TRP A 16 18.40 -11.27 -0.08
CA TRP A 16 19.14 -11.94 0.99
C TRP A 16 19.81 -13.20 0.44
N VAL A 17 20.79 -13.73 1.19
CA VAL A 17 21.43 -15.01 0.91
C VAL A 17 21.08 -15.98 2.02
N GLU A 18 20.76 -17.21 1.63
CA GLU A 18 20.54 -18.34 2.53
C GLU A 18 21.19 -19.56 1.87
N ASP A 19 22.09 -20.21 2.59
CA ASP A 19 22.99 -21.25 2.08
C ASP A 19 23.76 -20.79 0.81
N ASP A 20 23.61 -21.53 -0.29
CA ASP A 20 24.25 -21.26 -1.58
C ASP A 20 23.36 -20.44 -2.54
N THR A 21 22.25 -19.89 -2.05
CA THR A 21 21.21 -19.25 -2.87
C THR A 21 20.94 -17.81 -2.45
N ALA A 22 21.07 -16.89 -3.40
CA ALA A 22 20.60 -15.52 -3.29
C ALA A 22 19.14 -15.41 -3.76
N TYR A 23 18.30 -14.80 -2.93
CA TYR A 23 16.89 -14.57 -3.22
C TYR A 23 16.63 -13.11 -3.52
N LEU A 24 15.88 -12.83 -4.58
CA LEU A 24 15.43 -11.50 -4.97
C LEU A 24 13.90 -11.46 -4.91
N SER A 25 13.33 -10.60 -4.08
CA SER A 25 11.89 -10.37 -4.01
C SER A 25 11.56 -8.99 -4.55
N VAL A 26 10.92 -8.95 -5.72
CA VAL A 26 10.67 -7.73 -6.49
C VAL A 26 9.18 -7.37 -6.37
N ALA A 27 8.88 -6.30 -5.65
CA ALA A 27 7.49 -5.83 -5.47
C ALA A 27 6.98 -5.05 -6.69
N PHE A 28 7.85 -4.30 -7.36
CA PHE A 28 7.47 -3.40 -8.46
C PHE A 28 8.32 -3.61 -9.71
N THR A 29 7.71 -3.50 -10.88
CA THR A 29 8.37 -3.73 -12.18
C THR A 29 9.49 -2.74 -12.48
N TRP A 30 9.41 -1.52 -11.98
CA TRP A 30 10.49 -0.53 -12.11
C TRP A 30 11.72 -0.83 -11.25
N ARG A 31 11.73 -1.94 -10.51
CA ARG A 31 12.90 -2.47 -9.78
C ARG A 31 13.53 -3.67 -10.49
N LEU A 32 13.05 -4.05 -11.67
CA LEU A 32 13.56 -5.21 -12.39
C LEU A 32 14.99 -5.01 -12.90
N ASP A 33 15.36 -3.81 -13.35
CA ASP A 33 16.73 -3.51 -13.75
C ASP A 33 17.71 -3.64 -12.58
N ASP A 34 17.34 -3.08 -11.42
CA ASP A 34 18.12 -3.21 -10.19
C ASP A 34 18.26 -4.69 -9.78
N ALA A 35 17.18 -5.46 -9.89
CA ALA A 35 17.18 -6.89 -9.60
C ALA A 35 18.06 -7.68 -10.60
N TYR A 36 18.09 -7.29 -11.86
CA TYR A 36 18.91 -7.91 -12.90
C TYR A 36 20.40 -7.72 -12.60
N GLN A 37 20.80 -6.50 -12.25
CA GLN A 37 22.19 -6.21 -11.85
C GLN A 37 22.59 -6.99 -10.58
N LEU A 38 21.71 -7.08 -9.58
CA LEU A 38 21.95 -7.89 -8.39
C LEU A 38 22.06 -9.38 -8.70
N ALA A 39 21.26 -9.90 -9.63
CA ALA A 39 21.34 -11.29 -10.06
C ALA A 39 22.71 -11.61 -10.70
N ILE A 40 23.19 -10.75 -11.61
CA ILE A 40 24.53 -10.88 -12.20
C ILE A 40 25.59 -10.87 -11.11
N TYR A 41 25.52 -9.92 -10.17
CA TYR A 41 26.46 -9.81 -9.07
C TYR A 41 26.53 -11.11 -8.25
N TYR A 42 25.39 -11.66 -7.84
CA TYR A 42 25.36 -12.88 -7.04
C TYR A 42 25.84 -14.11 -7.81
N ARG A 43 25.53 -14.21 -9.10
CA ARG A 43 26.07 -15.28 -9.96
C ARG A 43 27.59 -15.19 -10.09
N ALA A 44 28.15 -13.99 -10.19
CA ALA A 44 29.60 -13.79 -10.23
C ALA A 44 30.28 -14.22 -8.92
N LEU A 45 29.57 -14.20 -7.80
CA LEU A 45 30.01 -14.75 -6.51
C LEU A 45 29.85 -16.27 -6.40
N GLY A 46 29.38 -16.95 -7.44
CA GLY A 46 29.17 -18.40 -7.45
C GLY A 46 27.86 -18.86 -6.79
N LEU A 47 26.96 -17.94 -6.44
CA LEU A 47 25.67 -18.28 -5.83
C LEU A 47 24.64 -18.64 -6.90
N LYS A 48 23.71 -19.53 -6.54
CA LYS A 48 22.44 -19.67 -7.26
C LYS A 48 21.60 -18.40 -7.02
N VAL A 49 20.80 -18.01 -8.00
CA VAL A 49 19.90 -16.85 -7.85
C VAL A 49 18.47 -17.28 -8.13
N ARG A 50 17.57 -16.96 -7.20
CA ARG A 50 16.13 -17.14 -7.36
C ARG A 50 15.41 -15.80 -7.23
N ALA A 51 14.53 -15.50 -8.17
CA ALA A 51 13.80 -14.23 -8.20
C ALA A 51 12.29 -14.46 -8.21
N GLY A 52 11.56 -13.76 -7.34
CA GLY A 52 10.11 -13.82 -7.23
C GLY A 52 9.47 -12.47 -6.91
N GLY A 53 8.16 -12.49 -6.65
CA GLY A 53 7.38 -11.31 -6.26
C GLY A 53 6.51 -10.71 -7.38
N PRO A 54 5.59 -9.79 -7.02
CA PRO A 54 4.61 -9.23 -7.95
C PRO A 54 5.19 -8.52 -9.18
N GLY A 55 6.36 -7.87 -9.03
CA GLY A 55 7.03 -7.18 -10.13
C GLY A 55 7.44 -8.14 -11.26
N ILE A 56 7.78 -9.39 -10.94
CA ILE A 56 8.18 -10.37 -11.95
C ILE A 56 6.97 -10.98 -12.65
N PHE A 57 5.81 -11.07 -11.99
CA PHE A 57 4.63 -11.75 -12.53
C PHE A 57 4.18 -11.18 -13.89
N THR A 58 4.29 -9.87 -14.09
CA THR A 58 3.92 -9.21 -15.36
C THR A 58 5.04 -9.22 -16.40
N ARG A 59 6.25 -9.66 -16.03
CA ARG A 59 7.48 -9.68 -16.84
C ARG A 59 8.27 -10.96 -16.59
N LYS A 60 7.61 -12.12 -16.73
CA LYS A 60 8.13 -13.44 -16.28
C LYS A 60 9.50 -13.83 -16.85
N HIS A 61 9.88 -13.29 -18.01
CA HIS A 61 11.14 -13.60 -18.68
C HIS A 61 12.26 -12.57 -18.42
N TYR A 62 11.99 -11.50 -17.68
CA TYR A 62 12.94 -10.37 -17.55
C TYR A 62 14.27 -10.75 -16.90
N LEU A 63 14.24 -11.72 -16.00
CA LEU A 63 15.40 -12.18 -15.23
C LEU A 63 15.77 -13.64 -15.57
N ALA A 64 15.12 -14.25 -16.58
CA ALA A 64 15.17 -15.70 -16.76
C ALA A 64 16.54 -16.24 -17.23
N ASP A 65 17.41 -15.38 -17.74
CA ASP A 65 18.79 -15.66 -18.12
C ASP A 65 19.78 -15.51 -16.95
N VAL A 66 19.37 -14.85 -15.86
CA VAL A 66 20.21 -14.54 -14.69
C VAL A 66 19.67 -15.09 -13.35
N ALA A 67 18.47 -15.66 -13.32
CA ALA A 67 17.87 -16.24 -12.11
C ALA A 67 16.82 -17.31 -12.43
N GLU A 68 16.64 -18.26 -11.50
CA GLU A 68 15.44 -19.10 -11.46
C GLU A 68 14.23 -18.24 -11.07
N ILE A 69 13.14 -18.33 -11.84
CA ILE A 69 11.95 -17.49 -11.64
C ILE A 69 10.86 -18.22 -10.88
N GLY A 70 10.33 -17.57 -9.84
CA GLY A 70 9.14 -18.01 -9.11
C GLY A 70 9.45 -18.86 -7.88
N GLY A 71 8.49 -19.70 -7.51
CA GLY A 71 8.49 -20.43 -6.24
C GLY A 71 7.81 -19.68 -5.10
N SER A 72 7.76 -20.34 -3.94
CA SER A 72 7.24 -19.79 -2.69
C SER A 72 8.34 -19.79 -1.65
N VAL A 73 8.60 -18.64 -1.04
CA VAL A 73 9.50 -18.54 0.11
C VAL A 73 8.67 -18.11 1.31
N PRO A 74 8.62 -18.93 2.39
CA PRO A 74 7.92 -18.57 3.61
C PRO A 74 8.39 -17.22 4.14
N ASP A 75 7.43 -16.38 4.53
CA ASP A 75 7.69 -15.13 5.25
C ASP A 75 8.61 -14.14 4.52
N ALA A 76 8.69 -14.20 3.18
CA ALA A 76 9.51 -13.28 2.38
C ALA A 76 9.13 -11.80 2.56
N LEU A 77 7.89 -11.52 2.97
CA LEU A 77 7.43 -10.16 3.25
C LEU A 77 8.22 -9.48 4.37
N ARG A 78 8.71 -10.24 5.37
CA ARG A 78 9.53 -9.68 6.45
C ARG A 78 10.84 -9.06 5.94
N ARG A 79 11.31 -9.52 4.78
CA ARG A 79 12.52 -9.01 4.12
C ARG A 79 12.28 -7.64 3.48
N HIS A 80 11.02 -7.31 3.16
CA HIS A 80 10.62 -5.97 2.71
C HIS A 80 10.37 -5.01 3.87
N ASN A 81 9.83 -5.53 4.98
CA ASN A 81 9.64 -4.81 6.24
C ASN A 81 9.55 -5.83 7.38
N SER A 82 10.45 -5.74 8.36
CA SER A 82 10.54 -6.69 9.48
C SER A 82 9.29 -6.74 10.37
N MET A 83 8.45 -5.71 10.31
CA MET A 83 7.20 -5.60 11.05
C MET A 83 5.98 -6.03 10.23
N ALA A 84 6.15 -6.47 8.98
CA ALA A 84 5.06 -6.81 8.07
C ALA A 84 4.72 -8.31 8.06
N THR A 85 3.42 -8.59 7.97
CA THR A 85 2.83 -9.93 7.84
C THR A 85 1.59 -9.91 6.95
N ILE A 86 1.09 -11.10 6.61
CA ILE A 86 -0.20 -11.32 5.95
C ILE A 86 -0.93 -12.47 6.64
N ALA A 87 -2.24 -12.34 6.82
CA ALA A 87 -3.10 -13.41 7.33
C ALA A 87 -3.85 -14.13 6.20
N SER A 88 -3.89 -13.58 5.00
CA SER A 88 -4.59 -14.14 3.85
C SER A 88 -3.98 -13.70 2.53
N ARG A 89 -4.35 -14.42 1.47
CA ARG A 89 -4.06 -14.09 0.06
C ARG A 89 -5.35 -14.08 -0.75
N GLY A 90 -5.30 -13.46 -1.93
CA GLY A 90 -6.45 -13.31 -2.82
C GLY A 90 -7.28 -12.07 -2.50
N CYS A 91 -8.19 -11.71 -3.40
CA CYS A 91 -9.16 -10.63 -3.20
C CYS A 91 -10.33 -10.76 -4.20
N SER A 92 -11.56 -10.73 -3.69
CA SER A 92 -12.77 -10.94 -4.48
C SER A 92 -13.16 -9.76 -5.38
N VAL A 93 -12.73 -8.54 -5.03
CA VAL A 93 -13.18 -7.28 -5.64
C VAL A 93 -12.90 -7.26 -7.15
N GLY A 94 -11.69 -7.65 -7.57
CA GLY A 94 -11.37 -7.73 -8.99
C GLY A 94 -11.07 -6.38 -9.65
N CYS A 95 -10.49 -5.41 -8.92
CA CYS A 95 -10.18 -4.07 -9.46
C CYS A 95 -9.37 -4.17 -10.76
N TRP A 96 -9.76 -3.40 -11.79
CA TRP A 96 -9.21 -3.51 -13.14
C TRP A 96 -7.71 -3.20 -13.24
N PHE A 97 -7.19 -2.41 -12.31
CA PHE A 97 -5.77 -2.03 -12.21
C PHE A 97 -4.95 -2.96 -11.31
N CYS A 98 -5.59 -3.86 -10.55
CA CYS A 98 -4.94 -4.67 -9.52
C CYS A 98 -4.39 -5.98 -10.09
N ILE A 99 -3.22 -6.40 -9.59
CA ILE A 99 -2.61 -7.67 -10.00
C ILE A 99 -3.09 -8.88 -9.20
N VAL A 100 -3.60 -8.66 -7.98
CA VAL A 100 -3.95 -9.70 -7.01
C VAL A 100 -4.89 -10.77 -7.60
N PRO A 101 -6.00 -10.44 -8.28
CA PRO A 101 -6.90 -11.46 -8.84
C PRO A 101 -6.22 -12.41 -9.84
N LYS A 102 -5.18 -11.93 -10.54
CA LYS A 102 -4.41 -12.72 -11.52
C LYS A 102 -3.32 -13.55 -10.85
N MET A 103 -2.74 -13.04 -9.76
CA MET A 103 -1.62 -13.68 -9.06
C MET A 103 -2.06 -14.67 -7.98
N GLU A 104 -3.03 -14.27 -7.17
CA GLU A 104 -3.45 -14.99 -5.96
C GLU A 104 -4.88 -15.53 -6.08
N GLY A 105 -5.63 -15.10 -7.09
CA GLY A 105 -7.01 -15.51 -7.32
C GLY A 105 -8.05 -14.58 -6.68
N ARG A 106 -9.32 -14.84 -6.99
CA ARG A 106 -10.48 -14.09 -6.47
C ARG A 106 -11.07 -14.68 -5.20
N SER A 107 -10.69 -15.90 -4.86
CA SER A 107 -11.06 -16.53 -3.60
C SER A 107 -9.96 -16.28 -2.58
N PHE A 108 -10.35 -16.06 -1.33
CA PHE A 108 -9.36 -15.94 -0.26
C PHE A 108 -8.72 -17.28 0.03
N THR A 109 -7.41 -17.25 0.28
CA THR A 109 -6.66 -18.33 0.91
C THR A 109 -6.25 -17.85 2.30
N GLU A 110 -6.82 -18.47 3.32
CA GLU A 110 -6.53 -18.18 4.73
C GLU A 110 -5.17 -18.76 5.14
N LEU A 111 -4.42 -18.01 5.96
CA LEU A 111 -3.13 -18.42 6.52
C LEU A 111 -3.23 -18.46 8.05
N PRO A 112 -3.95 -19.42 8.65
CA PRO A 112 -4.36 -19.37 10.06
C PRO A 112 -3.18 -19.24 11.04
N ASP A 113 -1.99 -19.69 10.66
CA ASP A 113 -0.77 -19.67 11.47
C ASP A 113 0.20 -18.51 11.16
N PHE A 114 -0.31 -17.44 10.55
CA PHE A 114 0.52 -16.27 10.25
C PHE A 114 1.25 -15.72 11.49
N PRO A 115 2.48 -15.21 11.33
CA PRO A 115 3.19 -14.52 12.40
C PRO A 115 2.50 -13.18 12.68
N VAL A 116 2.14 -12.92 13.93
CA VAL A 116 1.51 -11.65 14.34
C VAL A 116 2.56 -10.56 14.41
N ARG A 117 2.37 -9.47 13.67
CA ARG A 117 3.31 -8.33 13.62
C ARG A 117 2.57 -6.99 13.49
N PRO A 118 3.20 -5.84 13.80
CA PRO A 118 2.51 -4.56 13.81
C PRO A 118 1.91 -4.07 12.47
N VAL A 119 2.36 -4.61 11.33
CA VAL A 119 1.91 -4.20 9.99
C VAL A 119 1.26 -5.37 9.26
N LEU A 120 -0.04 -5.27 8.97
CA LEU A 120 -0.82 -6.29 8.27
C LEU A 120 -1.09 -5.87 6.82
N CYS A 121 -0.67 -6.69 5.85
CA CYS A 121 -0.62 -6.32 4.43
C CYS A 121 -1.65 -7.05 3.53
N ASP A 122 -2.64 -7.71 4.13
CA ASP A 122 -3.69 -8.46 3.43
C ASP A 122 -4.43 -7.61 2.39
N ASN A 123 -4.72 -8.17 1.23
CA ASN A 123 -5.29 -7.39 0.11
C ASN A 123 -6.64 -6.74 0.42
N ASN A 124 -7.44 -7.36 1.31
CA ASN A 124 -8.73 -6.84 1.75
C ASN A 124 -9.19 -7.52 3.04
N LEU A 125 -9.09 -6.82 4.17
CA LEU A 125 -9.47 -7.36 5.47
C LEU A 125 -10.98 -7.44 5.70
N SER A 126 -11.75 -6.50 5.15
CA SER A 126 -13.20 -6.42 5.39
C SER A 126 -14.00 -7.43 4.59
N ALA A 127 -13.45 -7.97 3.49
CA ALA A 127 -14.10 -8.99 2.67
C ALA A 127 -13.82 -10.44 3.11
N LEU A 128 -12.96 -10.65 4.10
CA LEU A 128 -12.79 -11.97 4.73
C LEU A 128 -14.07 -12.37 5.47
N SER A 129 -14.27 -13.67 5.69
CA SER A 129 -15.40 -14.16 6.50
C SER A 129 -15.37 -13.56 7.91
N PRO A 130 -16.53 -13.29 8.54
CA PRO A 130 -16.58 -12.81 9.92
C PRO A 130 -15.74 -13.67 10.87
N GLU A 131 -15.83 -14.99 10.74
CA GLU A 131 -15.12 -15.97 11.56
C GLU A 131 -13.60 -15.83 11.42
N TYR A 132 -13.11 -15.61 10.19
CA TYR A 132 -11.68 -15.47 9.96
C TYR A 132 -11.14 -14.09 10.38
N GLN A 133 -11.96 -13.04 10.25
CA GLN A 133 -11.61 -11.75 10.84
C GLN A 133 -11.49 -11.86 12.38
N ASP A 134 -12.41 -12.59 13.03
CA ASP A 134 -12.37 -12.84 14.48
C ASP A 134 -11.13 -13.66 14.87
N HIS A 135 -10.74 -14.65 14.05
CA HIS A 135 -9.48 -15.39 14.22
C HIS A 135 -8.25 -14.48 14.19
N ILE A 136 -8.16 -13.59 13.21
CA ILE A 136 -7.05 -12.62 13.11
C ILE A 136 -7.01 -11.74 14.37
N VAL A 137 -8.15 -11.16 14.75
CA VAL A 137 -8.25 -10.29 15.92
C VAL A 137 -7.87 -11.02 17.21
N GLY A 138 -8.34 -12.25 17.38
CA GLY A 138 -8.00 -13.10 18.52
C GLY A 138 -6.50 -13.39 18.61
N ARG A 139 -5.83 -13.65 17.48
CA ARG A 139 -4.37 -13.83 17.45
C ARG A 139 -3.61 -12.57 17.88
N TYR A 140 -4.04 -11.37 17.43
CA TYR A 140 -3.43 -10.11 17.88
C TYR A 140 -3.61 -9.89 19.39
N GLN A 141 -4.81 -10.14 19.91
CA GLN A 141 -5.10 -10.02 21.34
C GLN A 141 -4.27 -11.00 22.18
N ALA A 142 -4.21 -12.27 21.77
CA ALA A 142 -3.44 -13.31 22.47
C ALA A 142 -1.93 -13.02 22.46
N ALA A 143 -1.40 -12.52 21.35
CA ALA A 143 0.03 -12.20 21.23
C ALA A 143 0.43 -10.89 21.93
N GLY A 144 -0.53 -10.03 22.29
CA GLY A 144 -0.25 -8.72 22.90
C GLY A 144 0.50 -7.75 21.98
N VAL A 145 0.47 -7.99 20.67
CA VAL A 145 1.09 -7.12 19.65
C VAL A 145 0.06 -6.09 19.17
N PRO A 146 0.38 -4.79 19.13
CA PRO A 146 -0.53 -3.79 18.59
C PRO A 146 -0.55 -3.83 17.06
N LEU A 147 -1.74 -3.76 16.46
CA LEU A 147 -1.88 -3.51 15.03
C LEU A 147 -1.67 -2.01 14.76
N LEU A 148 -0.47 -1.63 14.33
CA LEU A 148 -0.08 -0.25 14.06
C LEU A 148 -0.39 0.19 12.63
N ASP A 149 -0.53 -0.75 11.69
CA ASP A 149 -0.90 -0.43 10.31
C ASP A 149 -1.59 -1.62 9.61
N ALA A 150 -2.89 -1.50 9.33
CA ALA A 150 -3.56 -2.31 8.32
C ALA A 150 -3.24 -1.72 6.95
N ASN A 151 -2.06 -2.05 6.41
CA ASN A 151 -1.36 -1.30 5.38
C ASN A 151 -2.10 -1.23 4.03
N SER A 152 -2.66 -2.36 3.61
CA SER A 152 -3.46 -2.50 2.38
C SER A 152 -4.91 -2.06 2.57
N GLY A 153 -5.33 -1.83 3.83
CA GLY A 153 -6.60 -1.22 4.20
C GLY A 153 -7.81 -2.13 4.18
N PHE A 154 -8.96 -1.48 4.10
CA PHE A 154 -10.29 -2.07 4.08
C PHE A 154 -11.02 -1.61 2.82
N GLU A 155 -11.83 -2.49 2.25
CA GLU A 155 -12.66 -2.19 1.08
C GLU A 155 -13.96 -1.52 1.53
N PRO A 156 -14.24 -0.27 1.10
CA PRO A 156 -15.47 0.42 1.47
C PRO A 156 -16.75 -0.35 1.18
N ARG A 157 -16.80 -1.18 0.12
CA ARG A 157 -18.00 -1.97 -0.20
C ARG A 157 -18.35 -3.02 0.85
N THR A 158 -17.34 -3.56 1.55
CA THR A 158 -17.52 -4.62 2.55
C THR A 158 -17.26 -4.16 3.99
N PHE A 159 -16.90 -2.90 4.19
CA PHE A 159 -16.68 -2.35 5.53
C PHE A 159 -17.99 -1.83 6.13
N ASP A 160 -18.57 -2.56 7.07
CA ASP A 160 -19.81 -2.21 7.78
C ASP A 160 -19.58 -2.04 9.30
N ASP A 161 -20.65 -1.78 10.06
CA ASP A 161 -20.57 -1.56 11.51
C ASP A 161 -20.03 -2.77 12.27
N ALA A 162 -20.33 -3.99 11.79
CA ALA A 162 -19.84 -5.22 12.41
C ALA A 162 -18.33 -5.39 12.18
N VAL A 163 -17.86 -5.10 10.96
CA VAL A 163 -16.42 -5.05 10.66
C VAL A 163 -15.74 -3.98 11.52
N TYR A 164 -16.27 -2.76 11.59
CA TYR A 164 -15.68 -1.72 12.43
C TYR A 164 -15.61 -2.14 13.91
N ALA A 165 -16.70 -2.69 14.47
CA ALA A 165 -16.76 -3.16 15.85
C ALA A 165 -15.70 -4.24 16.14
N ARG A 166 -15.49 -5.16 15.20
CA ARG A 166 -14.49 -6.22 15.30
C ARG A 166 -13.06 -5.69 15.32
N TRP A 167 -12.72 -4.78 14.41
CA TRP A 167 -11.34 -4.32 14.24
C TRP A 167 -10.94 -3.18 15.18
N ARG A 168 -11.89 -2.36 15.66
CA ARG A 168 -11.58 -1.12 16.41
C ARG A 168 -10.84 -1.35 17.72
N GLY A 169 -10.99 -2.53 18.33
CA GLY A 169 -10.32 -2.88 19.59
C GLY A 169 -8.80 -3.06 19.43
N ILE A 170 -8.34 -3.50 18.26
CA ILE A 170 -6.92 -3.79 17.99
C ILE A 170 -6.26 -2.77 17.07
N ASN A 171 -7.00 -2.14 16.15
CA ASN A 171 -6.43 -1.20 15.20
C ASN A 171 -6.03 0.11 15.90
N ARG A 172 -4.73 0.32 16.08
CA ARG A 172 -4.14 1.56 16.61
C ARG A 172 -3.66 2.49 15.50
N GLY A 173 -3.52 1.97 14.28
CA GLY A 173 -3.16 2.71 13.08
C GLY A 173 -4.29 3.56 12.48
N PRO A 174 -4.05 4.11 11.28
CA PRO A 174 -5.10 4.68 10.46
C PRO A 174 -6.02 3.59 9.91
N TRP A 175 -7.30 3.92 9.79
CA TRP A 175 -8.24 3.27 8.90
C TRP A 175 -7.93 3.71 7.47
N ARG A 176 -7.58 2.75 6.61
CA ARG A 176 -7.23 3.00 5.21
C ARG A 176 -8.33 2.46 4.32
N PHE A 177 -8.75 3.28 3.37
CA PHE A 177 -9.77 2.94 2.37
C PHE A 177 -9.29 3.35 0.99
N ALA A 178 -9.85 2.76 -0.06
CA ALA A 178 -9.65 3.18 -1.43
C ALA A 178 -10.88 3.91 -1.98
N TYR A 179 -10.66 4.90 -2.83
CA TYR A 179 -11.68 5.58 -3.62
C TYR A 179 -11.14 5.65 -5.05
N ASP A 180 -11.22 4.52 -5.74
CA ASP A 180 -10.47 4.30 -6.97
C ASP A 180 -11.22 4.88 -8.19
N ASP A 181 -12.52 4.61 -8.28
CA ASP A 181 -13.38 5.10 -9.38
C ASP A 181 -14.63 5.79 -8.81
N GLU A 182 -15.33 6.58 -9.63
CA GLU A 182 -16.52 7.34 -9.18
C GLU A 182 -17.59 6.47 -8.50
N GLY A 183 -17.78 5.25 -9.01
CA GLY A 183 -18.76 4.29 -8.50
C GLY A 183 -18.54 3.85 -7.04
N ASP A 184 -17.36 4.06 -6.46
CA ASP A 184 -17.10 3.74 -5.05
C ASP A 184 -17.68 4.79 -4.09
N GLY A 185 -18.07 5.97 -4.61
CA GLY A 185 -18.47 7.14 -3.82
C GLY A 185 -19.49 6.87 -2.72
N PRO A 186 -20.64 6.24 -3.02
CA PRO A 186 -21.64 5.93 -2.00
C PRO A 186 -21.10 5.05 -0.86
N HIS A 187 -20.16 4.16 -1.15
CA HIS A 187 -19.55 3.30 -0.14
C HIS A 187 -18.55 4.07 0.72
N VAL A 188 -17.73 4.93 0.10
CA VAL A 188 -16.76 5.77 0.82
C VAL A 188 -17.47 6.77 1.73
N GLU A 189 -18.53 7.41 1.24
CA GLU A 189 -19.36 8.33 2.02
C GLU A 189 -19.92 7.66 3.27
N ARG A 190 -20.56 6.50 3.10
CA ARG A 190 -21.10 5.70 4.20
C ARG A 190 -20.03 5.38 5.25
N VAL A 191 -18.85 4.96 4.83
CA VAL A 191 -17.74 4.67 5.75
C VAL A 191 -17.29 5.93 6.49
N MET A 192 -17.22 7.08 5.83
CA MET A 192 -16.84 8.33 6.51
C MET A 192 -17.91 8.76 7.53
N GLN A 193 -19.19 8.56 7.23
CA GLN A 193 -20.31 8.78 8.15
C GLN A 193 -20.24 7.83 9.37
N MET A 194 -19.91 6.55 9.16
CA MET A 194 -19.70 5.61 10.27
C MET A 194 -18.52 6.01 11.18
N LEU A 195 -17.52 6.68 10.62
CA LEU A 195 -16.29 7.09 11.31
C LEU A 195 -16.29 8.57 11.71
N LEU A 196 -17.46 9.18 11.93
CA LEU A 196 -17.58 10.59 12.32
C LEU A 196 -16.77 10.92 13.58
N ASP A 197 -16.85 10.08 14.61
CA ASP A 197 -16.15 10.26 15.89
C ASP A 197 -14.67 9.85 15.84
N VAL A 198 -14.21 9.30 14.72
CA VAL A 198 -12.80 8.97 14.53
C VAL A 198 -12.05 10.19 14.01
N SER A 199 -10.95 10.53 14.69
CA SER A 199 -10.09 11.65 14.28
C SER A 199 -9.74 11.60 12.79
N PRO A 200 -9.81 12.74 12.05
CA PRO A 200 -9.43 12.80 10.63
C PRO A 200 -8.05 12.22 10.33
N ARG A 201 -7.06 12.42 11.22
CA ARG A 201 -5.70 11.89 11.08
C ARG A 201 -5.63 10.36 11.03
N ARG A 202 -6.68 9.68 11.49
CA ARG A 202 -6.82 8.22 11.44
C ARG A 202 -7.70 7.75 10.28
N LYS A 203 -8.23 8.63 9.43
CA LYS A 203 -9.10 8.27 8.29
C LYS A 203 -8.38 8.59 6.99
N ARG A 204 -7.64 7.62 6.44
CA ARG A 204 -6.88 7.82 5.20
C ARG A 204 -7.60 7.20 4.02
N VAL A 205 -7.88 7.99 2.99
CA VAL A 205 -8.54 7.49 1.77
C VAL A 205 -7.60 7.67 0.58
N TYR A 206 -7.20 6.56 -0.03
CA TYR A 206 -6.41 6.56 -1.24
C TYR A 206 -7.30 6.86 -2.43
N VAL A 207 -7.05 7.99 -3.11
CA VAL A 207 -7.81 8.40 -4.29
C VAL A 207 -6.97 8.12 -5.52
N LEU A 208 -7.38 7.15 -6.35
CA LEU A 208 -6.71 6.91 -7.63
C LEU A 208 -6.98 8.11 -8.55
N ILE A 209 -5.90 8.64 -9.15
CA ILE A 209 -5.97 9.76 -10.09
C ILE A 209 -5.27 9.44 -11.41
N GLY A 210 -5.74 10.07 -12.48
CA GLY A 210 -5.26 9.80 -13.85
C GLY A 210 -5.94 8.62 -14.54
N ASN A 211 -6.80 7.88 -13.84
CA ASN A 211 -7.71 6.89 -14.43
C ASN A 211 -8.97 7.51 -15.04
N GLU A 212 -9.34 8.71 -14.62
CA GLU A 212 -10.51 9.50 -15.06
C GLU A 212 -10.11 10.97 -15.32
N PRO A 213 -10.97 11.80 -15.96
CA PRO A 213 -10.69 13.22 -16.20
C PRO A 213 -10.33 14.01 -14.93
N PHE A 214 -9.57 15.10 -15.07
CA PHE A 214 -9.04 15.90 -13.98
C PHE A 214 -10.10 16.30 -12.96
N ASP A 215 -11.19 16.89 -13.43
CA ASP A 215 -12.26 17.39 -12.57
C ASP A 215 -12.94 16.29 -11.75
N ALA A 216 -13.13 15.09 -12.33
CA ALA A 216 -13.72 13.95 -11.63
C ALA A 216 -12.83 13.48 -10.47
N CYS A 217 -11.52 13.33 -10.71
CA CYS A 217 -10.56 12.98 -9.67
C CYS A 217 -10.48 14.07 -8.58
N MET A 218 -10.47 15.35 -8.96
CA MET A 218 -10.45 16.46 -8.01
C MET A 218 -11.74 16.51 -7.16
N ALA A 219 -12.90 16.22 -7.76
CA ALA A 219 -14.17 16.11 -7.05
C ALA A 219 -14.15 14.98 -6.00
N ARG A 220 -13.54 13.83 -6.30
CA ARG A 220 -13.33 12.77 -5.30
C ARG A 220 -12.44 13.22 -4.15
N ILE A 221 -11.32 13.88 -4.43
CA ILE A 221 -10.42 14.42 -3.39
C ILE A 221 -11.18 15.40 -2.49
N ARG A 222 -11.95 16.33 -3.08
CA ARG A 222 -12.77 17.30 -2.33
C ARG A 222 -13.80 16.60 -1.45
N ARG A 223 -14.56 15.64 -1.97
CA ARG A 223 -15.53 14.87 -1.16
C ARG A 223 -14.90 14.16 0.03
N VAL A 224 -13.72 13.55 -0.14
CA VAL A 224 -13.01 12.94 1.01
C VAL A 224 -12.71 13.97 2.10
N ILE A 225 -12.28 15.18 1.72
CA ILE A 225 -12.01 16.27 2.66
C ILE A 225 -13.31 16.70 3.35
N ASP A 226 -14.38 16.90 2.57
CA ASP A 226 -15.68 17.36 3.06
C ASP A 226 -16.31 16.35 4.04
N TRP A 227 -16.12 15.04 3.79
CA TRP A 227 -16.54 13.97 4.70
C TRP A 227 -15.59 13.79 5.91
N GLY A 228 -14.57 14.65 6.06
CA GLY A 228 -13.66 14.67 7.20
C GLY A 228 -12.55 13.62 7.17
N GLY A 229 -12.28 13.02 6.01
CA GLY A 229 -11.13 12.13 5.77
C GLY A 229 -9.88 12.88 5.33
N GLU A 230 -8.72 12.22 5.38
CA GLU A 230 -7.47 12.69 4.79
C GLU A 230 -7.23 11.98 3.45
N PRO A 231 -7.37 12.68 2.31
CA PRO A 231 -7.10 12.09 1.00
C PRO A 231 -5.60 11.82 0.82
N HIS A 232 -5.32 10.74 0.08
CA HIS A 232 -4.00 10.40 -0.44
C HIS A 232 -4.12 10.14 -1.93
N ALA A 233 -3.75 11.14 -2.74
CA ALA A 233 -3.79 11.02 -4.20
C ALA A 233 -2.71 10.03 -4.67
N GLN A 234 -3.15 9.02 -5.41
CA GLN A 234 -2.34 7.95 -5.97
C GLN A 234 -2.39 8.01 -7.50
N PRO A 235 -1.37 8.57 -8.16
CA PRO A 235 -1.28 8.54 -9.62
C PRO A 235 -1.24 7.11 -10.15
N PHE A 236 -2.09 6.79 -11.13
CA PHE A 236 -2.11 5.48 -11.75
C PHE A 236 -0.76 5.17 -12.43
N ILE A 237 -0.16 4.03 -12.10
CA ILE A 237 1.05 3.49 -12.75
C ILE A 237 0.69 2.11 -13.29
N LYS A 238 1.08 1.82 -14.53
CA LYS A 238 0.87 0.50 -15.14
C LYS A 238 1.65 -0.56 -14.36
N LEU A 239 1.04 -1.72 -14.14
CA LEU A 239 1.67 -2.86 -13.46
C LEU A 239 2.97 -3.33 -14.14
N ASN A 240 3.10 -3.10 -15.45
CA ASN A 240 4.26 -3.49 -16.26
C ASN A 240 5.27 -2.34 -16.52
N ALA A 241 5.18 -1.22 -15.81
CA ALA A 241 6.03 -0.05 -16.00
C ALA A 241 7.47 -0.28 -15.48
N LEU A 242 8.45 -0.18 -16.37
CA LEU A 242 9.88 -0.30 -16.02
C LEU A 242 10.47 1.00 -15.43
N ILE A 243 9.75 2.11 -15.55
CA ILE A 243 10.11 3.39 -14.94
C ILE A 243 8.94 3.81 -14.06
N LYS A 244 9.23 4.31 -12.85
CA LYS A 244 8.23 4.77 -11.89
C LYS A 244 7.61 6.10 -12.31
N THR A 245 6.84 6.07 -13.38
CA THR A 245 6.16 7.23 -13.97
C THR A 245 4.67 6.96 -14.10
N PRO A 246 3.80 7.90 -13.70
CA PRO A 246 2.36 7.78 -13.89
C PRO A 246 1.99 7.57 -15.35
N HIS A 247 0.96 6.77 -15.60
CA HIS A 247 0.39 6.60 -16.92
C HIS A 247 -0.59 7.74 -17.21
N VAL A 248 -0.18 8.63 -18.11
CA VAL A 248 -0.99 9.76 -18.54
C VAL A 248 -2.15 9.29 -19.43
N ARG A 249 -3.36 9.73 -19.08
CA ARG A 249 -4.62 9.52 -19.82
C ARG A 249 -5.50 10.78 -19.70
N HIS A 250 -6.57 10.85 -20.49
CA HIS A 250 -7.53 11.96 -20.46
C HIS A 250 -6.86 13.32 -20.68
N ASP A 251 -7.25 14.32 -19.91
CA ASP A 251 -6.76 15.70 -19.86
C ASP A 251 -5.57 15.90 -18.92
N TRP A 252 -5.00 14.81 -18.39
CA TRP A 252 -3.82 14.89 -17.54
C TRP A 252 -2.53 15.08 -18.33
N ASN A 253 -1.52 15.61 -17.64
CA ASN A 253 -0.12 15.41 -18.00
C ASN A 253 0.67 14.90 -16.79
N ALA A 254 1.87 14.36 -17.03
CA ALA A 254 2.68 13.75 -15.98
C ALA A 254 3.05 14.73 -14.85
N GLN A 255 3.17 16.02 -15.18
CA GLN A 255 3.53 17.04 -14.21
C GLN A 255 2.33 17.43 -13.33
N LEU A 256 1.14 17.57 -13.92
CA LEU A 256 -0.10 17.82 -13.20
C LEU A 256 -0.41 16.69 -12.21
N LEU A 257 -0.24 15.42 -12.61
CA LEU A 257 -0.39 14.27 -11.70
C LEU A 257 0.55 14.36 -10.48
N ARG A 258 1.82 14.74 -10.71
CA ARG A 258 2.81 14.93 -9.62
C ARG A 258 2.45 16.10 -8.72
N ASP A 259 1.95 17.19 -9.29
CA ASP A 259 1.58 18.40 -8.55
C ASP A 259 0.33 18.17 -7.69
N VAL A 260 -0.72 17.55 -8.23
CA VAL A 260 -1.90 17.14 -7.44
C VAL A 260 -1.49 16.18 -6.34
N ALA A 261 -0.73 15.12 -6.67
CA ALA A 261 -0.25 14.18 -5.65
C ALA A 261 0.58 14.87 -4.55
N ARG A 262 1.41 15.86 -4.90
CA ARG A 262 2.17 16.64 -3.90
C ARG A 262 1.25 17.51 -3.05
N TRP A 263 0.34 18.27 -3.67
CA TRP A 263 -0.60 19.12 -2.98
C TRP A 263 -1.48 18.31 -2.02
N THR A 264 -2.05 17.19 -2.46
CA THR A 264 -2.86 16.32 -1.62
C THR A 264 -2.04 15.68 -0.50
N ASN A 265 -0.94 14.98 -0.84
CA ASN A 265 -0.22 14.11 0.09
C ASN A 265 0.68 14.88 1.08
N ARG A 266 0.92 16.17 0.82
CA ARG A 266 1.60 17.08 1.76
C ARG A 266 0.64 18.05 2.46
N PHE A 267 -0.66 17.75 2.44
CA PHE A 267 -1.70 18.53 3.10
C PHE A 267 -1.83 19.98 2.60
N GLY A 268 -1.46 20.26 1.36
CA GLY A 268 -1.62 21.56 0.71
C GLY A 268 -3.08 22.06 0.73
N TRP A 269 -4.04 21.14 0.64
CA TRP A 269 -5.47 21.42 0.74
C TRP A 269 -5.90 22.06 2.07
N LYS A 270 -5.11 21.92 3.14
CA LYS A 270 -5.36 22.62 4.42
C LYS A 270 -5.01 24.11 4.36
N PHE A 271 -4.27 24.55 3.34
CA PHE A 271 -3.75 25.90 3.19
C PHE A 271 -4.35 26.66 2.01
N GLY A 272 -5.08 25.96 1.13
CA GLY A 272 -5.73 26.58 -0.01
C GLY A 272 -6.13 25.60 -1.10
N PRO A 273 -6.96 26.05 -2.05
CA PRO A 273 -7.39 25.27 -3.20
C PRO A 273 -6.21 24.94 -4.12
N PHE A 274 -6.36 23.96 -5.01
CA PHE A 274 -5.27 23.52 -5.88
C PHE A 274 -4.90 24.57 -6.93
N GLU A 275 -5.85 25.41 -7.31
CA GLU A 275 -5.72 26.53 -8.23
C GLU A 275 -4.65 27.55 -7.75
N ASP A 276 -4.49 27.65 -6.43
CA ASP A 276 -3.49 28.50 -5.77
C ASP A 276 -2.16 27.78 -5.52
N TYR A 277 -2.08 26.46 -5.78
CA TYR A 277 -0.86 25.70 -5.60
C TYR A 277 0.25 26.23 -6.51
N ARG A 278 1.43 26.43 -5.92
CA ARG A 278 2.66 26.82 -6.61
C ARG A 278 3.75 25.82 -6.30
N ARG A 279 4.27 25.16 -7.34
CA ARG A 279 5.33 24.15 -7.19
C ARG A 279 6.61 24.72 -6.53
N SER A 280 6.92 25.98 -6.83
CA SER A 280 8.10 26.70 -6.34
C SER A 280 7.94 27.24 -4.92
N ALA A 281 6.73 27.25 -4.35
CA ALA A 281 6.53 27.67 -2.99
C ALA A 281 7.31 26.73 -2.05
N LYS A 282 8.30 27.28 -1.37
CA LYS A 282 8.95 26.59 -0.25
C LYS A 282 7.84 26.39 0.77
N GLY A 283 7.46 25.14 1.04
CA GLY A 283 6.52 24.87 2.13
C GLY A 283 7.06 25.45 3.45
N PRO A 284 6.24 25.53 4.51
CA PRO A 284 6.65 26.00 5.84
C PRO A 284 7.70 25.10 6.53
N ALA A 285 8.42 24.27 5.77
CA ALA A 285 9.62 23.56 6.22
C ALA A 285 10.87 24.48 6.23
N ALA A 286 10.88 25.59 5.49
CA ALA A 286 12.01 26.52 5.49
C ALA A 286 12.19 27.28 6.83
N GLU A 287 11.12 27.39 7.63
CA GLU A 287 11.15 27.99 8.98
C GLU A 287 11.13 26.95 10.11
N ARG A 288 10.99 25.64 9.79
CA ARG A 288 11.06 24.56 10.79
C ARG A 288 12.49 24.13 11.15
N GLY A 289 13.50 24.84 10.65
CA GLY A 289 14.91 24.67 11.02
C GLY A 289 15.28 25.15 12.42
N GLN A 290 14.33 25.70 13.19
CA GLN A 290 14.57 26.19 14.57
C GLN A 290 13.67 25.57 15.65
N LEU A 291 12.77 24.62 15.32
CA LEU A 291 11.83 24.07 16.31
C LEU A 291 11.84 22.55 16.47
N PHE A 292 12.66 21.82 15.72
CA PHE A 292 12.99 20.43 16.04
C PHE A 292 14.50 20.31 16.08
N GLY A 293 15.05 20.75 17.22
CA GLY A 293 16.40 20.42 17.61
C GLY A 293 16.59 18.91 17.54
N ALA A 294 17.76 18.55 17.03
CA ALA A 294 18.34 17.23 17.12
C ALA A 294 18.03 16.59 18.48
N ASN A 295 17.64 15.32 18.46
CA ASN A 295 18.28 14.31 19.30
C ASN A 295 17.84 12.88 18.91
N PRO A 296 18.62 11.88 19.32
CA PRO A 296 19.28 10.88 18.45
C PRO A 296 18.42 9.70 18.02
#